data_AF-A0AAE9F6R3-F1
#
_entry.id   AF-A0AAE9F6R3-F1
#
_cell.length_a   1.000
_cell.length_b   1.000
_cell.length_c   1.000
_cell.angle_alpha   90.00
_cell.angle_beta   90.00
_cell.angle_gamma   90.00
#
_symmetry.space_group_name_H-M   'P 1'
#
loop_
_entity.id
_entity.type
_entity.pdbx_description
1 polymer ?
#
loop_
_entity_poly.entity_id
_entity_poly.type
_entity_poly.pdbx_seq_one_letter_code
_entity_poly.pdbx_strand_id
1 'polypeptide(L)'
;MNSIISTLTFLALILAVYSMPDPPSFPIKEICAAYGEKCVNKLNRRDCPQRIVECEKYANQGVRTTWSFCMFSNNYDLSACHQRSQIDFQIIQSWISKDQFKYLPE
;
A
#
# COMPACT_ATOMS: atom_id res chain seq x y z
N MET A 1 4.20 -26.19 31.01
CA MET A 1 4.96 -24.92 30.99
C MET A 1 5.12 -24.37 29.57
N ASN A 2 5.46 -25.19 28.57
CA ASN A 2 5.59 -24.74 27.18
C ASN A 2 4.32 -24.13 26.56
N SER A 3 3.13 -24.73 26.74
CA SER A 3 1.90 -24.16 26.14
C SER A 3 1.53 -22.78 26.67
N ILE A 4 1.71 -22.53 27.98
CA ILE A 4 1.41 -21.22 28.57
C ILE A 4 2.36 -20.16 28.00
N ILE A 5 3.65 -20.49 27.89
CA ILE A 5 4.65 -19.59 27.29
C ILE A 5 4.31 -19.34 25.82
N SER A 6 3.97 -20.37 25.05
CA SER A 6 3.57 -20.23 23.64
C SER A 6 2.30 -19.39 23.46
N THR A 7 1.31 -19.52 24.34
CA THR A 7 0.10 -18.71 24.29
C THR A 7 0.40 -17.26 24.64
N LEU A 8 1.23 -17.00 25.65
CA LEU A 8 1.64 -15.65 26.03
C LEU A 8 2.47 -14.96 24.94
N THR A 9 3.39 -15.68 24.29
CA THR A 9 4.17 -15.11 23.18
C THR A 9 3.30 -14.81 21.98
N PHE A 10 2.35 -15.68 21.65
CA PHE A 10 1.39 -15.42 20.57
C PHE A 10 0.50 -14.21 20.86
N LEU A 11 -0.02 -14.10 22.08
CA LEU A 11 -0.83 -12.95 22.50
C LEU A 11 -0.05 -11.64 22.47
N ALA A 12 1.20 -11.65 22.93
CA ALA A 12 2.08 -10.50 22.86
C ALA A 12 2.36 -10.07 21.41
N LEU A 13 2.51 -11.03 20.49
CA LEU A 13 2.71 -10.75 19.07
C LEU A 13 1.47 -10.08 18.45
N ILE A 14 0.27 -10.58 18.76
CA ILE A 14 -0.99 -9.98 18.32
C ILE A 14 -1.10 -8.54 18.82
N LEU A 15 -0.87 -8.33 20.12
CA LEU A 15 -0.94 -6.99 20.72
C LEU A 15 0.05 -6.03 20.08
N ALA A 16 1.28 -6.48 19.80
CA ALA A 16 2.29 -5.69 19.10
C ALA A 16 1.81 -5.27 17.70
N VAL A 17 1.19 -6.19 16.93
CA VAL A 17 0.62 -5.86 15.61
C VAL A 17 -0.54 -4.88 15.71
N TYR A 18 -1.46 -5.05 16.67
CA TYR A 18 -2.57 -4.12 16.87
C TYR A 18 -2.14 -2.73 17.34
N SER A 19 -1.00 -2.64 18.03
CA SER A 19 -0.44 -1.36 18.45
C SER A 19 0.38 -0.64 17.38
N MET A 20 0.54 -1.23 16.18
CA MET A 20 1.27 -0.57 15.11
C MET A 20 0.54 0.68 14.63
N PRO A 21 1.23 1.81 14.50
CA PRO A 21 0.65 3.02 13.93
C PRO A 21 0.17 2.79 12.50
N ASP A 22 -0.96 3.41 12.15
CA ASP A 22 -1.53 3.35 10.80
C ASP A 22 -0.60 4.03 9.77
N PRO A 23 -0.58 3.53 8.51
CA PRO A 23 0.13 4.20 7.44
C PRO A 23 -0.46 5.60 7.16
N PRO A 24 0.34 6.54 6.65
CA PRO A 24 -0.18 7.83 6.20
C PRO A 24 -1.23 7.66 5.11
N SER A 25 -2.25 8.51 5.16
CA SER A 25 -3.29 8.56 4.13
C SER A 25 -2.74 9.22 2.85
N PHE A 26 -2.93 8.57 1.71
CA PHE A 26 -2.58 9.10 0.40
C PHE A 26 -3.81 9.29 -0.49
N PRO A 27 -3.80 10.27 -1.42
CA PRO A 27 -4.92 10.57 -2.32
C PRO A 27 -5.04 9.54 -3.47
N ILE A 28 -5.17 8.26 -3.11
CA ILE A 28 -5.18 7.15 -4.07
C ILE A 28 -6.41 7.22 -4.97
N LYS A 29 -7.59 7.53 -4.41
CA LYS A 29 -8.85 7.60 -5.16
C LYS A 29 -8.78 8.68 -6.23
N GLU A 30 -8.24 9.84 -5.88
CA GLU A 30 -8.08 10.98 -6.78
C GLU A 30 -7.14 10.63 -7.94
N ILE A 31 -6.01 9.98 -7.65
CA ILE A 31 -5.05 9.55 -8.69
C ILE A 31 -5.64 8.49 -9.61
N CYS A 32 -6.36 7.50 -9.05
CA CYS A 32 -6.98 6.45 -9.86
C CYS A 32 -8.18 6.95 -10.67
N ALA A 33 -8.93 7.94 -10.18
CA ALA A 33 -9.95 8.64 -10.96
C ALA A 33 -9.33 9.40 -12.15
N ALA A 34 -8.25 10.15 -11.92
CA ALA A 34 -7.52 10.83 -12.98
C ALA A 34 -6.91 9.86 -14.01
N TYR A 35 -6.42 8.71 -13.55
CA TYR A 35 -6.01 7.62 -14.44
C TYR A 35 -7.20 7.09 -15.26
N GLY A 36 -8.38 6.92 -14.66
CA GLY A 36 -9.61 6.50 -15.33
C GLY A 36 -9.97 7.41 -16.51
N GLU A 37 -9.94 8.73 -16.30
CA GLU A 37 -10.16 9.70 -17.39
C GLU A 37 -9.10 9.57 -18.49
N LYS A 38 -7.82 9.42 -18.11
CA LYS A 38 -6.73 9.19 -19.07
C LYS A 38 -6.92 7.88 -19.84
N CYS A 39 -7.38 6.83 -19.17
CA CYS A 39 -7.59 5.51 -19.75
C CYS A 39 -8.62 5.57 -20.89
N VAL A 40 -9.75 6.26 -20.64
CA VAL A 40 -10.80 6.44 -21.64
C VAL A 40 -10.35 7.36 -22.76
N ASN A 41 -9.85 8.56 -22.42
CA ASN A 41 -9.68 9.64 -23.40
C ASN A 41 -8.35 9.58 -24.16
N LYS A 42 -7.29 9.04 -23.56
CA LYS A 42 -5.93 9.04 -24.14
C LYS A 42 -5.42 7.65 -24.50
N LEU A 43 -5.72 6.64 -23.68
CA LEU A 43 -5.28 5.27 -23.93
C LEU A 43 -6.29 4.46 -24.76
N ASN A 44 -7.55 4.94 -24.84
CA ASN A 44 -8.65 4.30 -25.58
C ASN A 44 -8.80 2.80 -25.27
N ARG A 45 -8.63 2.45 -23.99
CA ARG A 45 -8.73 1.07 -23.51
C ARG A 45 -10.18 0.70 -23.25
N ARG A 46 -10.53 -0.56 -23.54
CA ARG A 46 -11.89 -1.09 -23.30
C ARG A 46 -12.11 -1.56 -21.86
N ASP A 47 -11.03 -1.83 -21.14
CA ASP A 47 -11.01 -2.40 -19.79
C ASP A 47 -10.80 -1.33 -18.69
N CYS A 48 -11.05 -0.05 -18.99
CA CYS A 48 -10.84 1.04 -18.03
C CYS A 48 -11.54 0.86 -16.68
N PRO A 49 -12.80 0.37 -16.59
CA PRO A 49 -13.42 0.08 -15.30
C PRO A 49 -12.65 -0.92 -14.46
N GLN A 50 -12.16 -2.03 -15.06
CA GLN A 50 -11.31 -2.98 -14.33
C GLN A 50 -9.97 -2.35 -13.93
N ARG A 51 -9.37 -1.56 -14.82
CA ARG A 51 -8.07 -0.93 -14.57
C ARG A 51 -8.09 0.11 -13.45
N ILE A 52 -9.20 0.82 -13.26
CA ILE A 52 -9.38 1.74 -12.12
C ILE A 52 -9.39 0.95 -10.80
N VAL A 53 -10.10 -0.18 -10.74
CA VAL A 53 -10.11 -1.06 -9.57
C VAL A 53 -8.71 -1.64 -9.30
N GLU A 54 -8.01 -2.07 -10.35
CA GLU A 54 -6.62 -2.52 -10.22
C GLU A 54 -5.67 -1.42 -9.74
N CYS A 55 -5.88 -0.17 -10.18
CA CYS A 55 -5.10 0.98 -9.73
C CYS A 55 -5.25 1.18 -8.22
N GLU A 56 -6.49 1.16 -7.72
CA GLU A 56 -6.74 1.32 -6.28
C GLU A 56 -6.11 0.18 -5.48
N LYS A 57 -6.27 -1.07 -5.94
CA LYS A 57 -5.67 -2.23 -5.26
C LYS A 57 -4.14 -2.17 -5.25
N TYR A 58 -3.53 -1.87 -6.40
CA TYR A 58 -2.08 -1.72 -6.54
C TYR A 58 -1.52 -0.64 -5.62
N ALA A 59 -2.13 0.56 -5.63
CA ALA A 59 -1.66 1.68 -4.83
C ALA A 59 -1.83 1.42 -3.32
N ASN A 60 -2.98 0.89 -2.90
CA ASN A 60 -3.23 0.56 -1.49
C ASN A 60 -2.27 -0.53 -0.99
N GLN A 61 -2.07 -1.59 -1.78
CA GLN A 61 -1.13 -2.65 -1.42
C GLN A 61 0.30 -2.12 -1.37
N GLY A 62 0.72 -1.32 -2.35
CA GLY A 62 2.06 -0.73 -2.37
C GLY A 62 2.35 0.12 -1.14
N VAL A 63 1.46 1.06 -0.81
CA VAL A 63 1.59 1.90 0.41
C VAL A 63 1.65 1.05 1.67
N ARG A 64 0.71 0.10 1.84
CA ARG A 64 0.66 -0.76 3.03
C ARG A 64 1.91 -1.62 3.17
N THR A 65 2.42 -2.13 2.05
CA THR A 65 3.63 -2.94 2.00
C THR A 65 4.85 -2.10 2.41
N THR A 66 5.06 -0.94 1.77
CA THR A 66 6.14 -0.01 2.13
C THR A 66 6.10 0.32 3.62
N TRP A 67 4.93 0.68 4.15
CA TRP A 67 4.76 1.00 5.55
C TRP A 67 5.16 -0.15 6.46
N SER A 68 4.58 -1.34 6.23
CA SER A 68 4.78 -2.50 7.09
C SER A 68 6.24 -2.95 7.07
N PHE A 69 6.87 -3.00 5.89
CA PHE A 69 8.29 -3.34 5.75
C PHE A 69 9.19 -2.31 6.42
N CYS A 70 8.89 -1.02 6.26
CA CYS A 70 9.69 0.02 6.85
C CYS A 70 9.62 -0.02 8.38
N MET A 71 8.42 -0.09 8.95
CA MET A 71 8.22 -0.13 10.40
C MET A 71 8.96 -1.30 11.04
N PHE A 72 8.93 -2.46 10.39
CA PHE A 72 9.68 -3.63 10.83
C PHE A 72 11.21 -3.44 10.70
N SER A 73 11.68 -2.89 9.57
CA SER A 73 13.11 -2.80 9.27
C SER A 73 13.82 -1.63 9.99
N ASN A 74 13.08 -0.60 10.41
CA ASN A 74 13.63 0.63 10.99
C ASN A 74 13.23 0.81 12.46
N ASN A 75 13.04 -0.28 13.21
CA ASN A 75 12.71 -0.23 14.64
C ASN A 75 11.54 0.71 14.98
N TYR A 76 10.49 0.71 14.16
CA TYR A 76 9.30 1.55 14.32
C TYR A 76 9.58 3.07 14.27
N ASP A 77 10.63 3.52 13.57
CA ASP A 77 10.86 4.94 13.31
C ASP A 77 9.78 5.52 12.38
N LEU A 78 8.80 6.17 13.01
CA LEU A 78 7.67 6.82 12.35
C LEU A 78 8.10 7.88 11.34
N SER A 79 9.12 8.68 11.65
CA SER A 79 9.53 9.80 10.79
C SER A 79 10.18 9.27 9.53
N ALA A 80 11.12 8.34 9.68
CA ALA A 80 11.78 7.68 8.57
C ALA A 80 10.77 6.93 7.69
N CYS A 81 9.81 6.23 8.29
CA CYS A 81 8.81 5.46 7.53
C CYS A 81 7.74 6.31 6.86
N HIS A 82 7.40 7.46 7.43
CA HIS A 82 6.57 8.44 6.77
C HIS A 82 7.25 8.99 5.52
N GLN A 83 8.52 9.41 5.63
CA GLN A 83 9.31 9.89 4.49
C GLN A 83 9.45 8.80 3.41
N ARG A 84 9.74 7.56 3.82
CA ARG A 84 9.85 6.45 2.88
C ARG A 84 8.54 6.19 2.13
N SER A 85 7.42 6.20 2.85
CA SER A 85 6.10 6.00 2.25
C SER A 85 5.75 7.09 1.24
N GLN A 86 6.16 8.34 1.49
CA GLN A 86 5.99 9.43 0.52
C GLN A 86 6.80 9.20 -0.76
N ILE A 87 8.05 8.75 -0.66
CA ILE A 87 8.89 8.44 -1.82
C ILE A 87 8.28 7.30 -2.64
N ASP A 88 7.89 6.20 -1.99
CA ASP A 88 7.32 5.05 -2.69
C ASP A 88 5.95 5.39 -3.30
N PHE A 89 5.16 6.25 -2.66
CA PHE A 89 3.93 6.76 -3.23
C PHE A 89 4.16 7.56 -4.52
N GLN A 90 5.21 8.40 -4.59
CA GLN A 90 5.56 9.10 -5.83
C GLN A 90 5.95 8.12 -6.96
N ILE A 91 6.63 7.02 -6.62
CA ILE A 91 6.95 5.96 -7.58
C ILE A 91 5.67 5.28 -8.08
N ILE A 92 4.77 4.89 -7.17
CA ILE A 92 3.46 4.32 -7.48
C ILE A 92 2.67 5.27 -8.41
N GLN A 93 2.60 6.55 -8.08
CA GLN A 93 1.94 7.56 -8.90
C GLN A 93 2.57 7.64 -10.30
N SER A 94 3.89 7.60 -10.40
CA SER A 94 4.60 7.58 -11.68
C SER A 94 4.22 6.35 -12.51
N TRP A 95 4.15 5.17 -11.89
CA TRP A 95 3.78 3.92 -12.57
C TRP A 95 2.33 3.93 -13.05
N ILE A 96 1.40 4.45 -12.22
CA ILE A 96 0.01 4.68 -12.62
C ILE A 96 -0.05 5.62 -13.82
N SER A 97 0.68 6.75 -13.76
CA SER A 97 0.70 7.73 -14.84
C SER A 97 1.22 7.15 -16.15
N LYS A 98 2.09 6.13 -16.11
CA LYS A 98 2.66 5.48 -17.30
C LYS A 98 1.89 4.24 -17.75
N ASP A 99 0.77 3.90 -17.09
CA ASP A 99 0.04 2.64 -17.30
C ASP A 99 0.93 1.38 -17.11
N GLN A 100 1.93 1.48 -16.23
CA GLN A 100 2.90 0.42 -15.95
C GLN A 100 2.57 -0.39 -14.69
N PHE A 101 1.52 0.00 -13.97
CA PHE A 101 1.05 -0.75 -12.80
C PHE A 101 0.36 -2.05 -13.24
N LYS A 102 0.70 -3.12 -12.50
CA LYS A 102 0.08 -4.43 -12.63
C LYS A 102 -0.27 -4.91 -11.22
N TYR A 103 -1.51 -5.31 -11.05
CA TYR A 103 -1.93 -6.03 -9.85
C TYR A 103 -1.93 -7.51 -10.20
N LEU A 104 -1.04 -8.29 -9.58
CA LEU A 104 -1.12 -9.74 -9.67
C LEU A 104 -2.18 -10.18 -8.64
N PRO A 105 -3.30 -10.78 -9.05
CA PRO A 105 -4.20 -11.39 -8.08
C PRO A 105 -3.45 -12.51 -7.34
N GLU A 106 -3.67 -12.57 -6.02
CA GLU A 106 -3.19 -13.63 -5.14
C GLU A 106 -3.69 -15.02 -5.55
#